data_AF-A0A931YHM4-F1
#
_entry.id   AF-A0A931YHM4-F1
#
_cell.length_a   1.000
_cell.length_b   1.000
_cell.length_c   1.000
_cell.angle_alpha   90.00
_cell.angle_beta   90.00
_cell.angle_gamma   90.00
#
_symmetry.space_group_name_H-M   'P 1'
#
loop_
_entity.id
_entity.type
_entity.pdbx_description
1 polymer ?
#
loop_
_entity_poly.entity_id
_entity_poly.type
_entity_poly.pdbx_seq_one_letter_code
_entity_poly.pdbx_strand_id
1 'polypeptide(L)'
;MTAEAWWRTSIIDIRPGEIRIRGYAIEELIGRVSFPAMIWLMARGGLPAPAQAALLEAALVAAVDHGPHAPSIAVARMTATCGVPLNVAVASGVNALGDVHGGAGEQCMALYAEVASAADFDAAARESVERRLAAGRLIEGFGHRFHPVDPRSVRLKARVADAARAGTVSGRFLAVAEAVE
;
A
#
# COMPACT_ATOMS: atom_id res chain seq x y z
N MET A 1 -13.54 36.37 4.19
CA MET A 1 -13.73 34.97 3.77
C MET A 1 -12.69 34.11 4.48
N THR A 2 -13.09 33.13 5.27
CA THR A 2 -12.17 32.21 5.96
C THR A 2 -11.79 31.05 5.01
N ALA A 3 -10.66 30.38 5.26
CA ALA A 3 -10.24 29.21 4.46
C ALA A 3 -11.30 28.08 4.46
N GLU A 4 -12.09 27.97 5.52
CA GLU A 4 -13.20 27.02 5.67
C GLU A 4 -14.35 27.25 4.68
N ALA A 5 -14.45 28.45 4.11
CA ALA A 5 -15.39 28.75 3.05
C ALA A 5 -14.98 28.11 1.71
N TRP A 6 -13.73 27.68 1.57
CA TRP A 6 -13.17 27.16 0.32
C TRP A 6 -12.89 25.66 0.37
N TRP A 7 -12.47 25.13 1.52
CA TRP A 7 -12.12 23.72 1.67
C TRP A 7 -12.50 23.22 3.07
N ARG A 8 -12.88 21.94 3.18
CA ARG A 8 -13.13 21.25 4.44
C ARG A 8 -12.28 19.99 4.51
N THR A 9 -11.86 19.62 5.71
CA THR A 9 -11.10 18.38 5.96
C THR A 9 -11.64 17.66 7.19
N SER A 10 -11.59 16.34 7.16
CA SER A 10 -11.84 15.47 8.32
C SER A 10 -10.55 14.87 8.89
N ILE A 11 -9.39 15.34 8.42
CA ILE A 11 -8.07 14.78 8.76
C ILE A 11 -7.44 15.52 9.94
N ILE A 12 -7.45 16.85 9.93
CA ILE A 12 -6.75 17.67 10.92
C ILE A 12 -7.59 18.89 11.31
N ASP A 13 -7.62 19.21 12.59
CA ASP A 13 -8.17 20.44 13.17
C ASP A 13 -7.05 21.14 13.94
N ILE A 14 -6.83 22.43 13.66
CA ILE A 14 -5.78 23.23 14.28
C ILE A 14 -6.39 24.53 14.79
N ARG A 15 -6.21 24.79 16.09
CA ARG A 15 -6.64 26.01 16.78
C ARG A 15 -5.52 26.50 17.68
N PRO A 16 -5.55 27.75 18.17
CA PRO A 16 -4.57 28.22 19.14
C PRO A 16 -4.50 27.29 20.36
N GLY A 17 -3.37 26.59 20.52
CA GLY A 17 -3.13 25.64 21.61
C GLY A 17 -3.69 24.22 21.39
N GLU A 18 -4.27 23.91 20.24
CA GLU A 18 -4.88 22.61 19.96
C GLU A 18 -4.54 22.11 18.56
N ILE A 19 -4.03 20.88 18.48
CA ILE A 19 -3.83 20.17 17.20
C ILE A 19 -4.48 18.80 17.37
N ARG A 20 -5.53 18.53 16.58
CA ARG A 20 -6.17 17.22 16.54
C ARG A 20 -6.01 16.57 15.18
N ILE A 21 -5.57 15.32 15.16
CA ILE A 21 -5.52 14.50 13.95
C ILE A 21 -6.56 13.41 14.07
N ARG A 22 -7.52 13.39 13.14
CA ARG A 22 -8.66 12.45 13.14
C ARG A 22 -9.38 12.41 14.50
N GLY A 23 -9.45 13.55 15.17
CA GLY A 23 -10.08 13.68 16.48
C GLY A 23 -9.22 13.26 17.67
N TYR A 24 -7.96 12.87 17.51
CA TYR A 24 -7.01 12.63 18.61
C TYR A 24 -6.12 13.85 18.84
N ALA A 25 -5.87 14.25 20.09
CA ALA A 25 -4.94 15.33 20.36
C ALA A 25 -3.50 14.88 20.03
N ILE A 26 -2.68 15.73 19.41
CA ILE A 26 -1.36 15.32 18.93
C ILE A 26 -0.43 14.87 20.06
N GLU A 27 -0.53 15.52 21.23
CA GLU A 27 0.21 15.19 22.44
C GLU A 27 -0.18 13.81 23.03
N GLU A 28 -1.37 13.30 22.69
CA GLU A 28 -1.77 11.94 23.07
C GLU A 28 -1.09 10.89 22.18
N LEU A 29 -0.79 11.25 20.92
CA LEU A 29 -0.18 10.36 19.92
C LEU A 29 1.34 10.29 20.05
N ILE A 30 2.00 11.41 20.35
CA ILE A 30 3.46 11.51 20.45
C ILE A 30 3.99 10.51 21.50
N GLY A 31 4.93 9.66 21.09
CA GLY A 31 5.53 8.63 21.95
C GLY A 31 4.65 7.40 22.21
N ARG A 32 3.40 7.37 21.72
CA ARG A 32 2.46 6.24 21.88
C ARG A 32 2.10 5.54 20.57
N VAL A 33 2.15 6.26 19.46
CA VAL A 33 1.77 5.75 18.13
C VAL A 33 3.01 5.59 17.26
N SER A 34 3.18 4.41 16.66
CA SER A 34 4.28 4.17 15.72
C SER A 34 4.04 4.88 14.38
N PHE A 35 5.11 5.08 13.61
CA PHE A 35 5.00 5.73 12.31
C PHE A 35 4.00 5.03 11.34
N PRO A 36 3.99 3.69 11.21
CA PRO A 36 2.97 2.98 10.42
C PRO A 36 1.55 3.17 10.96
N ALA A 37 1.36 3.17 12.29
CA ALA A 37 0.05 3.39 12.89
C ALA A 37 -0.45 4.84 12.65
N MET A 38 0.45 5.81 12.61
CA MET A 38 0.13 7.20 12.27
C MET A 38 -0.30 7.33 10.80
N ILE A 39 0.40 6.67 9.87
CA ILE A 39 0.00 6.59 8.46
C ILE A 39 -1.40 5.97 8.34
N TRP A 40 -1.65 4.87 9.05
CA TRP A 40 -2.96 4.22 9.06
C TRP A 40 -4.04 5.17 9.57
N LEU A 41 -3.80 5.87 10.68
CA LEU A 41 -4.74 6.87 11.21
C LEU A 41 -5.09 7.93 10.17
N MET A 42 -4.08 8.52 9.54
CA MET A 42 -4.27 9.57 8.52
C MET A 42 -5.10 9.06 7.34
N ALA A 43 -4.78 7.87 6.83
CA ALA A 43 -5.42 7.29 5.65
C ALA A 43 -6.81 6.70 5.93
N ARG A 44 -7.01 6.02 7.07
CA ARG A 44 -8.21 5.22 7.38
C ARG A 44 -9.14 5.87 8.40
N GLY A 45 -8.69 6.90 9.11
CA GLY A 45 -9.50 7.67 10.06
C GLY A 45 -9.56 7.10 11.48
N GLY A 46 -8.96 5.95 11.75
CA GLY A 46 -8.89 5.35 13.09
C GLY A 46 -7.56 4.65 13.33
N LEU A 47 -7.18 4.49 14.60
CA LEU A 47 -5.95 3.79 14.95
C LEU A 47 -6.05 2.28 14.69
N PRO A 48 -5.03 1.65 14.10
CA PRO A 48 -4.99 0.20 13.98
C PRO A 48 -4.69 -0.47 15.34
N ALA A 49 -5.06 -1.73 15.47
CA ALA A 49 -4.51 -2.57 16.53
C ALA A 49 -2.97 -2.71 16.36
N PRO A 50 -2.19 -2.90 17.44
CA PRO A 50 -0.73 -3.03 17.33
C PRO A 50 -0.27 -4.09 16.33
N ALA A 51 -0.95 -5.24 16.29
CA ALA A 51 -0.64 -6.30 15.33
C ALA A 51 -0.97 -5.92 13.87
N GLN A 52 -1.98 -5.09 13.63
CA GLN A 52 -2.29 -4.56 12.30
C GLN A 52 -1.23 -3.53 11.86
N ALA A 53 -0.76 -2.68 12.78
CA ALA A 53 0.33 -1.75 12.51
C ALA A 53 1.63 -2.49 12.15
N ALA A 54 1.94 -3.60 12.84
CA ALA A 54 3.10 -4.43 12.54
C ALA A 54 3.02 -5.11 11.16
N LEU A 55 1.82 -5.49 10.71
CA LEU A 55 1.63 -5.99 9.34
C LEU A 55 1.85 -4.90 8.29
N LEU A 56 1.32 -3.69 8.52
CA LEU A 56 1.58 -2.55 7.65
C LEU A 56 3.07 -2.21 7.60
N GLU A 57 3.75 -2.22 8.75
CA GLU A 57 5.19 -2.02 8.83
C GLU A 57 5.96 -3.04 7.99
N ALA A 58 5.62 -4.34 8.07
CA ALA A 58 6.25 -5.37 7.26
C ALA A 58 6.09 -5.10 5.75
N ALA A 59 4.91 -4.65 5.32
CA ALA A 59 4.67 -4.28 3.93
C ALA A 59 5.49 -3.04 3.51
N LEU A 60 5.58 -2.01 4.36
CA LEU A 60 6.38 -0.81 4.11
C LEU A 60 7.88 -1.14 4.00
N VAL A 61 8.40 -2.00 4.87
CA VAL A 61 9.80 -2.48 4.81
C VAL A 61 10.08 -3.18 3.48
N ALA A 62 9.16 -4.01 2.98
CA ALA A 62 9.34 -4.72 1.72
C ALA A 62 9.29 -3.81 0.47
N ALA A 63 8.74 -2.60 0.61
CA ALA A 63 8.50 -1.65 -0.47
C ALA A 63 9.44 -0.43 -0.46
N VAL A 64 10.31 -0.30 0.54
CA VAL A 64 11.07 0.94 0.80
C VAL A 64 11.98 1.37 -0.35
N ASP A 65 12.55 0.41 -1.09
CA ASP A 65 13.42 0.66 -2.25
C ASP A 65 13.44 -0.57 -3.18
N HIS A 66 13.76 -0.36 -4.46
CA HIS A 66 13.87 -1.44 -5.47
C HIS A 66 15.08 -1.27 -6.40
N GLY A 67 16.08 -0.52 -5.95
CA GLY A 67 17.31 -0.27 -6.65
C GLY A 67 17.18 0.71 -7.83
N PRO A 68 18.32 1.12 -8.40
CA PRO A 68 18.38 2.20 -9.40
C PRO A 68 17.76 1.85 -10.75
N HIS A 69 17.37 0.59 -10.98
CA HIS A 69 16.70 0.18 -12.21
C HIS A 69 15.20 0.50 -12.22
N ALA A 70 14.60 0.76 -11.06
CA ALA A 70 13.22 1.23 -11.00
C ALA A 70 13.13 2.64 -11.61
N PRO A 71 12.20 2.90 -12.56
CA PRO A 71 12.07 4.19 -13.25
C PRO A 71 12.05 5.41 -12.31
N SER A 72 11.26 5.37 -11.24
CA SER A 72 11.18 6.48 -10.26
C SER A 72 12.51 6.78 -9.57
N ILE A 73 13.28 5.73 -9.22
CA ILE A 73 14.59 5.88 -8.59
C ILE A 73 15.61 6.41 -9.61
N ALA A 74 15.60 5.88 -10.84
CA ALA A 74 16.46 6.36 -11.92
C ALA A 74 16.22 7.85 -12.22
N VAL A 75 14.95 8.27 -12.31
CA VAL A 75 14.56 9.67 -12.53
C VAL A 75 15.03 10.55 -11.36
N ALA A 76 14.72 10.19 -10.12
CA ALA A 76 15.15 10.97 -8.96
C ALA A 76 16.68 11.16 -8.93
N ARG A 77 17.43 10.10 -9.21
CA ARG A 77 18.89 10.15 -9.26
C ARG A 77 19.41 11.02 -10.40
N MET A 78 18.83 10.90 -11.60
CA MET A 78 19.21 11.75 -12.73
C MET A 78 18.93 13.22 -12.42
N THR A 79 17.77 13.54 -11.87
CA THR A 79 17.44 14.91 -11.46
C THR A 79 18.43 15.44 -10.42
N ALA A 80 18.84 14.61 -9.45
CA ALA A 80 19.82 15.01 -8.45
C ALA A 80 21.19 15.40 -9.05
N THR A 81 21.62 14.80 -10.16
CA THR A 81 22.90 15.15 -10.82
C THR A 81 22.87 16.55 -11.46
N CYS A 82 21.68 17.12 -11.66
CA CYS A 82 21.52 18.51 -12.11
C CYS A 82 21.81 19.54 -11.00
N GLY A 83 22.13 19.11 -9.77
CA GLY A 83 22.46 20.01 -8.66
C GLY A 83 21.23 20.67 -8.00
N VAL A 84 20.04 20.10 -8.19
CA VAL A 84 18.81 20.62 -7.57
C VAL A 84 18.68 20.17 -6.10
N PRO A 85 17.87 20.89 -5.29
CA PRO A 85 17.56 20.46 -3.92
C PRO A 85 16.91 19.07 -3.86
N LEU A 86 17.11 18.35 -2.75
CA LEU A 86 16.64 16.97 -2.57
C LEU A 86 15.13 16.82 -2.78
N ASN A 87 14.33 17.77 -2.30
CA ASN A 87 12.87 17.74 -2.46
C ASN A 87 12.45 17.80 -3.95
N VAL A 88 13.22 18.48 -4.81
CA VAL A 88 12.97 18.52 -6.25
C VAL A 88 13.30 17.17 -6.88
N ALA A 89 14.45 16.58 -6.53
CA ALA A 89 14.84 15.26 -7.01
C ALA A 89 13.83 14.17 -6.62
N VAL A 90 13.37 14.16 -5.36
CA VAL A 90 12.34 13.23 -4.88
C VAL A 90 11.02 13.44 -5.61
N ALA A 91 10.57 14.70 -5.75
CA ALA A 91 9.32 15.00 -6.47
C ALA A 91 9.37 14.53 -7.93
N SER A 92 10.49 14.69 -8.62
CA SER A 92 10.67 14.17 -9.98
C SER A 92 10.54 12.65 -10.05
N GLY A 93 11.09 11.91 -9.09
CA GLY A 93 10.91 10.47 -9.00
C GLY A 93 9.47 10.04 -8.69
N VAL A 94 8.81 10.74 -7.77
CA VAL A 94 7.39 10.49 -7.42
C VAL A 94 6.48 10.70 -8.64
N ASN A 95 6.74 11.71 -9.46
CA ASN A 95 5.97 11.97 -10.68
C ASN A 95 6.10 10.88 -11.75
N ALA A 96 7.07 9.96 -11.62
CA ALA A 96 7.17 8.79 -12.49
C ALA A 96 6.26 7.63 -12.04
N LEU A 97 5.61 7.71 -10.88
CA LEU A 97 4.66 6.71 -10.41
C LEU A 97 3.29 6.89 -11.08
N GLY A 98 2.68 5.79 -11.47
CA GLY A 98 1.36 5.74 -12.11
C GLY A 98 0.91 4.30 -12.38
N ASP A 99 -0.06 4.11 -13.27
CA ASP A 99 -0.71 2.81 -13.49
C ASP A 99 0.27 1.70 -13.85
N VAL A 100 1.28 1.99 -14.66
CA VAL A 100 2.29 1.00 -15.09
C VAL A 100 3.41 0.86 -14.07
N HIS A 101 3.97 1.99 -13.58
CA HIS A 101 5.07 1.99 -12.62
C HIS A 101 4.54 2.29 -11.22
N GLY A 102 4.36 1.24 -10.41
CA GLY A 102 3.82 1.34 -9.05
C GLY A 102 2.33 1.01 -8.93
N GLY A 103 1.56 1.05 -10.02
CA GLY A 103 0.11 0.79 -10.01
C GLY A 103 -0.32 -0.68 -9.94
N ALA A 104 0.59 -1.63 -10.21
CA ALA A 104 0.28 -3.06 -10.23
C ALA A 104 -0.33 -3.58 -8.91
N GLY A 105 0.01 -2.98 -7.77
CA GLY A 105 -0.55 -3.35 -6.47
C GLY A 105 -2.05 -3.05 -6.37
N GLU A 106 -2.49 -1.86 -6.80
CA GLU A 106 -3.91 -1.48 -6.80
C GLU A 106 -4.72 -2.35 -7.78
N GLN A 107 -4.17 -2.59 -8.97
CA GLN A 107 -4.82 -3.43 -9.98
C GLN A 107 -4.95 -4.89 -9.51
N CYS A 108 -3.93 -5.41 -8.82
CA CYS A 108 -4.00 -6.72 -8.16
C CYS A 108 -5.10 -6.75 -7.08
N MET A 109 -5.27 -5.68 -6.30
CA MET A 109 -6.37 -5.58 -5.32
C MET A 109 -7.75 -5.52 -5.99
N ALA A 110 -7.87 -4.93 -7.18
CA ALA A 110 -9.12 -4.98 -7.94
C ALA A 110 -9.47 -6.41 -8.39
N LEU A 111 -8.48 -7.18 -8.88
CA LEU A 111 -8.65 -8.61 -9.18
C LEU A 111 -9.04 -9.39 -7.91
N TYR A 112 -8.36 -9.15 -6.79
CA TYR A 112 -8.68 -9.85 -5.55
C TYR A 112 -10.06 -9.48 -5.02
N ALA A 113 -10.50 -8.24 -5.15
CA ALA A 113 -11.85 -7.81 -4.75
C ALA A 113 -12.93 -8.50 -5.61
N GLU A 114 -12.68 -8.65 -6.91
CA GLU A 114 -13.53 -9.39 -7.83
C GLU A 114 -13.67 -10.86 -7.39
N VAL A 115 -12.57 -11.58 -7.18
CA VAL A 115 -12.59 -12.98 -6.73
C VAL A 115 -13.21 -13.11 -5.33
N ALA A 116 -12.88 -12.18 -4.43
CA ALA A 116 -13.42 -12.12 -3.08
C ALA A 116 -14.91 -11.79 -3.05
N SER A 117 -15.60 -11.50 -4.15
CA SER A 117 -17.06 -11.33 -4.16
C SER A 117 -17.81 -12.67 -4.30
N ALA A 118 -17.12 -13.71 -4.78
CA ALA A 118 -17.68 -15.03 -4.98
C ALA A 118 -17.69 -15.88 -3.69
N ALA A 119 -18.52 -16.91 -3.68
CA ALA A 119 -18.52 -17.95 -2.64
C ALA A 119 -17.40 -18.98 -2.87
N ASP A 120 -17.13 -19.31 -4.14
CA ASP A 120 -16.07 -20.21 -4.57
C ASP A 120 -14.94 -19.37 -5.20
N PHE A 121 -13.84 -19.21 -4.47
CA PHE A 121 -12.69 -18.43 -4.92
C PHE A 121 -11.95 -19.11 -6.07
N ASP A 122 -11.84 -20.44 -6.07
CA ASP A 122 -11.08 -21.17 -7.09
C ASP A 122 -11.78 -21.08 -8.45
N ALA A 123 -13.11 -21.21 -8.46
CA ALA A 123 -13.92 -21.00 -9.67
C ALA A 123 -13.79 -19.56 -10.20
N ALA A 124 -13.95 -18.58 -9.32
CA ALA A 124 -13.91 -17.17 -9.71
C ALA A 124 -12.51 -16.70 -10.13
N ALA A 125 -11.45 -17.20 -9.48
CA ALA A 125 -10.07 -16.94 -9.84
C ALA A 125 -9.77 -17.48 -11.24
N ARG A 126 -10.11 -18.75 -11.51
CA ARG A 126 -9.94 -19.37 -12.83
C ARG A 126 -10.62 -18.57 -13.93
N GLU A 127 -11.91 -18.24 -13.74
CA GLU A 127 -12.66 -17.44 -14.72
C GLU A 127 -12.02 -16.06 -14.94
N SER A 128 -11.59 -15.39 -13.87
CA SER A 128 -10.98 -14.07 -13.95
C SER A 128 -9.62 -14.07 -14.65
N VAL A 129 -8.81 -15.11 -14.42
CA VAL A 129 -7.52 -15.31 -15.06
C VAL A 129 -7.71 -15.66 -16.53
N GLU A 130 -8.55 -16.64 -16.86
CA GLU A 130 -8.83 -17.06 -18.24
C GLU A 130 -9.33 -15.89 -19.10
N ARG A 131 -10.28 -15.10 -18.57
CA ARG A 131 -10.79 -13.91 -19.27
C ARG A 131 -9.71 -12.84 -19.51
N ARG A 132 -8.77 -12.66 -18.59
CA ARG A 132 -7.65 -11.71 -18.75
C ARG A 132 -6.65 -12.21 -19.80
N LEU A 133 -6.29 -13.50 -19.74
CA LEU A 133 -5.39 -14.13 -20.72
C LEU A 133 -6.00 -14.14 -22.12
N ALA A 134 -7.29 -14.48 -22.27
CA ALA A 134 -8.00 -14.45 -23.55
C ALA A 134 -8.06 -13.04 -24.16
N ALA A 135 -8.04 -12.00 -23.32
CA ALA A 135 -7.96 -10.60 -23.74
C ALA A 135 -6.51 -10.12 -24.00
N GLY A 136 -5.50 -10.99 -23.91
CA GLY A 136 -4.09 -10.64 -24.07
C GLY A 136 -3.53 -9.77 -22.94
N ARG A 137 -4.19 -9.73 -21.78
CA ARG A 137 -3.74 -8.97 -20.61
C ARG A 137 -2.84 -9.81 -19.72
N LEU A 138 -1.89 -9.15 -19.06
CA LEU A 138 -1.13 -9.75 -17.97
C LEU A 138 -2.02 -9.91 -16.72
N ILE A 139 -1.66 -10.84 -15.84
CA ILE A 139 -2.32 -10.99 -14.54
C ILE A 139 -1.61 -10.05 -13.55
N GLU A 140 -2.34 -9.07 -13.04
CA GLU A 140 -1.78 -8.00 -12.23
C GLU A 140 -1.27 -8.53 -10.88
N GLY A 141 -0.01 -8.24 -10.57
CA GLY A 141 0.68 -8.77 -9.37
C GLY A 141 1.39 -10.11 -9.57
N PHE A 142 1.29 -10.73 -10.75
CA PHE A 142 1.87 -12.04 -11.04
C PHE A 142 2.94 -11.99 -12.14
N GLY A 143 3.94 -12.87 -12.02
CA GLY A 143 5.10 -12.93 -12.89
C GLY A 143 6.19 -11.94 -12.48
N HIS A 144 7.45 -12.40 -12.47
CA HIS A 144 8.59 -11.56 -12.11
C HIS A 144 9.79 -11.85 -13.00
N ARG A 145 10.37 -10.81 -13.62
CA ARG A 145 11.49 -10.93 -14.57
C ARG A 145 12.74 -11.58 -13.95
N PHE A 146 13.00 -11.32 -12.67
CA PHE A 146 14.26 -11.70 -12.00
C PHE A 146 14.12 -12.80 -10.96
N HIS A 147 12.90 -13.12 -10.52
CA HIS A 147 12.67 -13.93 -9.33
C HIS A 147 11.61 -14.97 -9.66
N PRO A 148 12.00 -16.24 -9.90
CA PRO A 148 11.02 -17.31 -9.99
C PRO A 148 10.14 -17.40 -8.74
N VAL A 149 10.73 -17.10 -7.58
CA VAL A 149 10.02 -16.88 -6.30
C VAL A 149 10.56 -15.59 -5.68
N ASP A 150 9.70 -14.61 -5.44
CA ASP A 150 10.09 -13.37 -4.78
C ASP A 150 10.36 -13.64 -3.28
N PRO A 151 11.56 -13.30 -2.74
CA PRO A 151 11.90 -13.56 -1.35
C PRO A 151 11.02 -12.79 -0.35
N ARG A 152 10.44 -11.66 -0.77
CA ARG A 152 9.55 -10.83 0.05
C ARG A 152 8.17 -11.48 0.18
N SER A 153 7.63 -12.02 -0.91
CA SER A 153 6.27 -12.56 -0.94
C SER A 153 6.10 -13.71 0.04
N VAL A 154 7.08 -14.61 0.13
CA VAL A 154 7.08 -15.75 1.07
C VAL A 154 6.97 -15.27 2.51
N ARG A 155 7.79 -14.27 2.91
CA ARG A 155 7.78 -13.76 4.28
C ARG A 155 6.50 -12.97 4.57
N LEU A 156 6.00 -12.17 3.63
CA LEU A 156 4.77 -11.41 3.79
C LEU A 156 3.55 -12.33 3.92
N LYS A 157 3.40 -13.34 3.05
CA LYS A 157 2.33 -14.35 3.13
C LYS A 157 2.35 -15.06 4.48
N ALA A 158 3.53 -15.48 4.96
CA ALA A 158 3.66 -16.10 6.29
C ALA A 158 3.18 -15.17 7.43
N ARG A 159 3.54 -13.88 7.40
CA ARG A 159 3.07 -12.90 8.41
C ARG A 159 1.56 -12.72 8.38
N VAL A 160 0.95 -12.70 7.20
CA VAL A 160 -0.51 -12.62 7.07
C VAL A 160 -1.17 -13.89 7.61
N ALA A 161 -0.62 -15.06 7.32
CA ALA A 161 -1.12 -16.33 7.84
C ALA A 161 -1.04 -16.40 9.37
N ASP A 162 0.07 -15.97 9.96
CA ASP A 162 0.24 -15.88 11.42
C ASP A 162 -0.82 -14.96 12.05
N ALA A 163 -1.03 -13.78 11.44
CA ALA A 163 -2.01 -12.82 11.91
C ALA A 163 -3.46 -13.31 11.73
N ALA A 164 -3.74 -14.09 10.69
CA ALA A 164 -5.04 -14.72 10.48
C ALA A 164 -5.33 -15.77 11.57
N ARG A 165 -4.35 -16.62 11.90
CA ARG A 165 -4.47 -17.60 13.00
C ARG A 165 -4.65 -16.92 14.36
N ALA A 166 -4.06 -15.75 14.55
CA ALA A 166 -4.23 -14.94 15.75
C ALA A 166 -5.53 -14.08 15.75
N GLY A 167 -6.36 -14.17 14.71
CA GLY A 167 -7.62 -13.41 14.60
C GLY A 167 -7.44 -11.90 14.39
N THR A 168 -6.23 -11.44 14.05
CA THR A 168 -5.95 -10.01 13.78
C THR A 168 -6.51 -9.55 12.44
N VAL A 169 -6.56 -10.45 11.46
CA VAL A 169 -7.14 -10.27 10.13
C VAL A 169 -7.91 -11.52 9.74
N SER A 170 -8.80 -11.45 8.74
CA SER A 170 -9.60 -12.61 8.34
C SER A 170 -8.83 -13.66 7.53
N GLY A 171 -7.67 -13.32 6.97
CA GLY A 171 -6.97 -14.17 6.00
C GLY A 171 -7.66 -14.31 4.64
N ARG A 172 -8.84 -13.70 4.44
CA ARG A 172 -9.64 -13.82 3.21
C ARG A 172 -8.83 -13.52 1.94
N PHE A 173 -8.09 -12.41 1.94
CA PHE A 173 -7.30 -12.00 0.78
C PHE A 173 -6.01 -12.81 0.59
N LEU A 174 -5.54 -13.51 1.63
CA LEU A 174 -4.47 -14.49 1.45
C LEU A 174 -5.00 -15.73 0.72
N ALA A 175 -6.17 -16.24 1.12
CA ALA A 175 -6.81 -17.37 0.43
C ALA A 175 -7.16 -17.03 -1.03
N VAL A 176 -7.61 -15.79 -1.30
CA VAL A 176 -7.83 -15.31 -2.67
C VAL A 176 -6.52 -15.25 -3.46
N ALA A 177 -5.44 -14.74 -2.86
CA ALA A 177 -4.14 -14.71 -3.52
C ALA A 177 -3.63 -16.13 -3.86
N GLU A 178 -3.85 -17.10 -2.97
CA GLU A 178 -3.50 -18.51 -3.19
C GLU A 178 -4.39 -19.17 -4.26
N ALA A 179 -5.66 -18.79 -4.38
CA ALA A 179 -6.55 -19.30 -5.44
C ALA A 179 -6.21 -18.76 -6.85
N VAL A 180 -5.57 -17.58 -6.92
CA VAL A 180 -5.14 -16.95 -8.19
C VAL A 180 -3.78 -17.48 -8.65
N GLU A 181 -2.94 -17.96 -7.73
CA GLU A 181 -1.59 -18.49 -7.99
C GLU A 181 -1.61 -19.91 -8.58
#